data_AF-A0A3E4UNT7-F1
#
_entry.id   AF-A0A3E4UNT7-F1
#
_cell.length_a   1.000
_cell.length_b   1.000
_cell.length_c   1.000
_cell.angle_alpha   90.00
_cell.angle_beta   90.00
_cell.angle_gamma   90.00
#
_symmetry.space_group_name_H-M   'P 1'
#
loop_
_entity.id
_entity.type
_entity.pdbx_description
1 polymer ?
#
loop_
_entity_poly.entity_id
_entity_poly.type
_entity_poly.pdbx_seq_one_letter_code
_entity_poly.pdbx_strand_id
1 'polypeptide(L)'
;MTPEYRINTEKRIKEYFDKFDDIQDIINIKCEKTFEDLGTVVNVWNVKTKSESFWVVEGGSAPMNLYPQSAYYFSADEAYSFHMGITQRLHKQHQKDFKHIIDELPLNISLLKSINRKLLMASQKLSDTLEPEELQGIGLICRESLVDLSKELCKRNPQIIEEKGLKQADFKGVSDEFINLYIPGEKNADLRNYSKKIVDIAWSYNSNIVHSHNKTFPDVKIALLFTSSVVSLFENLFYKYLGFDNEPRCVKCGSRQIEILQKSEEELIEKCEFCGYEEFVNIEI
;
A
#
# COMPACT_ATOMS: atom_id res chain seq x y z
N MET A 1 -12.61 -32.07 -5.70
CA MET A 1 -12.83 -31.64 -4.30
C MET A 1 -12.52 -32.79 -3.35
N THR A 2 -11.66 -32.58 -2.34
CA THR A 2 -11.32 -33.62 -1.35
C THR A 2 -12.41 -33.71 -0.25
N PRO A 3 -12.56 -34.86 0.44
CA PRO A 3 -13.51 -34.99 1.56
C PRO A 3 -13.23 -33.99 2.69
N GLU A 4 -11.95 -33.75 2.99
CA GLU A 4 -11.52 -32.81 4.03
C GLU A 4 -11.89 -31.35 3.69
N TYR A 5 -11.68 -30.95 2.43
CA TYR A 5 -12.11 -29.63 1.94
C TYR A 5 -13.63 -29.45 2.12
N ARG A 6 -14.41 -30.46 1.73
CA ARG A 6 -15.87 -30.42 1.85
C ARG A 6 -16.32 -30.22 3.30
N ILE A 7 -15.75 -30.97 4.25
CA ILE A 7 -16.10 -30.86 5.67
C ILE A 7 -15.76 -29.47 6.21
N ASN A 8 -14.59 -28.93 5.86
CA ASN A 8 -14.18 -27.59 6.29
C ASN A 8 -15.09 -26.51 5.70
N THR A 9 -15.38 -26.57 4.40
CA THR A 9 -16.25 -25.60 3.74
C THR A 9 -17.68 -25.65 4.28
N GLU A 10 -18.26 -26.83 4.52
CA GLU A 10 -19.58 -26.95 5.14
C GLU A 10 -19.63 -26.31 6.54
N LYS A 11 -18.54 -26.41 7.32
CA LYS A 11 -18.41 -25.72 8.62
C LYS A 11 -18.40 -24.19 8.44
N ARG A 12 -17.58 -23.68 7.52
CA ARG A 12 -17.49 -22.24 7.21
C ARG A 12 -18.81 -21.67 6.70
N ILE A 13 -19.56 -22.44 5.90
CA ILE A 13 -20.89 -22.03 5.42
C ILE A 13 -21.85 -21.87 6.61
N LYS A 14 -21.86 -22.81 7.57
CA LYS A 14 -22.69 -22.70 8.78
C LYS A 14 -22.31 -21.46 9.60
N GLU A 15 -21.02 -21.27 9.89
CA GLU A 15 -20.50 -20.09 10.60
C GLU A 15 -20.81 -18.77 9.88
N TYR A 16 -20.92 -18.79 8.55
CA TYR A 16 -21.31 -17.62 7.75
C TYR A 16 -22.81 -17.33 7.86
N PHE A 17 -23.65 -18.35 7.86
CA PHE A 17 -25.10 -18.21 8.04
C PHE A 17 -25.47 -17.74 9.45
N ASP A 18 -24.73 -18.17 10.48
CA ASP A 18 -24.92 -17.75 11.88
C ASP A 18 -24.75 -16.22 12.08
N LYS A 19 -24.21 -15.50 11.09
CA LYS A 19 -24.07 -14.03 11.12
C LYS A 19 -25.32 -13.27 10.69
N PHE A 20 -26.35 -13.97 10.20
CA PHE A 20 -27.59 -13.37 9.72
C PHE A 20 -28.76 -13.75 10.64
N ASP A 21 -29.28 -12.78 11.38
CA ASP A 21 -30.36 -12.99 12.36
C ASP A 21 -31.69 -13.42 11.70
N ASP A 22 -31.89 -13.07 10.43
CA ASP A 22 -33.14 -13.30 9.69
C ASP A 22 -33.20 -14.65 8.95
N ILE A 23 -32.10 -15.42 8.92
CA ILE A 23 -32.02 -16.68 8.18
C ILE A 23 -32.29 -17.86 9.11
N GLN A 24 -33.28 -18.69 8.78
CA GLN A 24 -33.62 -19.88 9.57
C GLN A 24 -32.58 -21.01 9.43
N ASP A 25 -32.66 -21.98 10.34
CA ASP A 25 -31.75 -23.13 10.40
C ASP A 25 -31.57 -23.85 9.05
N ILE A 26 -30.32 -24.22 8.77
CA ILE A 26 -29.94 -25.01 7.60
C ILE A 26 -30.43 -26.45 7.75
N ILE A 27 -31.16 -26.94 6.73
CA ILE A 27 -31.61 -28.33 6.60
C ILE A 27 -30.59 -29.15 5.82
N ASN A 28 -30.02 -28.59 4.75
CA ASN A 28 -29.16 -29.32 3.83
C ASN A 28 -28.11 -28.41 3.18
N ILE A 29 -26.91 -28.95 2.97
CA ILE A 29 -25.81 -28.32 2.22
C ILE A 29 -25.30 -29.33 1.21
N LYS A 30 -25.27 -28.95 -0.07
CA LYS A 30 -24.77 -29.79 -1.16
C LYS A 30 -23.99 -28.96 -2.16
N CYS A 31 -22.78 -29.38 -2.53
CA CYS A 31 -22.08 -28.80 -3.67
C CYS A 31 -22.84 -29.18 -4.95
N GLU A 32 -23.37 -28.18 -5.66
CA GLU A 32 -24.19 -28.40 -6.86
C GLU A 32 -23.34 -28.36 -8.12
N LYS A 33 -22.38 -27.43 -8.18
CA LYS A 33 -21.51 -27.27 -9.35
C LYS A 33 -20.14 -26.72 -8.94
N THR A 34 -19.10 -27.18 -9.64
CA THR A 34 -17.74 -26.64 -9.55
C THR A 34 -17.37 -26.09 -10.91
N PHE A 35 -16.83 -24.88 -10.93
CA PHE A 35 -16.33 -24.17 -12.11
C PHE A 35 -14.81 -24.07 -12.02
N GLU A 36 -14.14 -24.29 -13.15
CA GLU A 36 -12.69 -24.15 -13.31
C GLU A 36 -12.39 -23.15 -14.43
N ASP A 37 -12.68 -21.87 -14.18
CA ASP A 37 -12.46 -20.79 -15.14
C ASP A 37 -11.33 -19.85 -14.68
N LEU A 38 -10.64 -19.25 -15.64
CA LEU A 38 -9.59 -18.25 -15.42
C LEU A 38 -8.46 -18.69 -14.46
N GLY A 39 -8.19 -20.00 -14.39
CA GLY A 39 -7.15 -20.56 -13.51
C GLY A 39 -7.56 -20.65 -12.04
N THR A 40 -8.85 -20.50 -11.72
CA THR A 40 -9.38 -20.62 -10.36
C THR A 40 -10.48 -21.67 -10.27
N VAL A 41 -10.58 -22.32 -9.12
CA VAL A 41 -11.65 -23.28 -8.82
C VAL A 41 -12.66 -22.62 -7.90
N VAL A 42 -13.90 -22.51 -8.36
CA VAL A 42 -15.02 -21.91 -7.63
C VAL A 42 -16.15 -22.94 -7.50
N ASN A 43 -16.67 -23.13 -6.29
CA ASN A 43 -17.76 -24.04 -6.00
C ASN A 43 -19.03 -23.26 -5.69
N VAL A 44 -20.15 -23.78 -6.20
CA VAL A 44 -21.50 -23.30 -5.89
C VAL A 44 -22.22 -24.37 -5.09
N TRP A 45 -22.61 -24.00 -3.87
CA TRP A 45 -23.30 -24.85 -2.92
C TRP A 45 -24.79 -24.49 -2.87
N ASN A 46 -25.64 -25.50 -2.98
CA ASN A 46 -27.07 -25.38 -2.71
C ASN A 46 -27.30 -25.57 -1.21
N VAL A 47 -27.70 -24.50 -0.53
CA VAL A 47 -28.00 -24.49 0.89
C VAL A 47 -29.49 -24.30 1.08
N LYS A 48 -30.16 -25.28 1.68
CA LYS A 48 -31.59 -25.21 1.99
C LYS A 48 -31.78 -24.90 3.46
N THR A 49 -32.56 -23.88 3.76
CA THR A 49 -33.01 -23.57 5.12
C THR A 49 -34.47 -23.98 5.27
N LYS A 50 -35.02 -23.82 6.47
CA LYS A 50 -36.45 -24.06 6.76
C LYS A 50 -37.39 -23.13 5.98
N SER A 51 -36.95 -21.91 5.67
CA SER A 51 -37.77 -20.90 4.99
C SER A 51 -37.50 -20.82 3.50
N GLU A 52 -36.24 -20.92 3.07
CA GLU A 52 -35.84 -20.64 1.70
C GLU A 52 -34.57 -21.40 1.27
N SER A 53 -34.04 -21.10 0.08
CA SER A 53 -32.85 -21.76 -0.44
C SER A 53 -31.90 -20.72 -1.03
N PHE A 54 -30.61 -20.99 -0.87
CA PHE A 54 -29.53 -20.09 -1.27
C PHE A 54 -28.51 -20.81 -2.13
N TRP A 55 -27.93 -20.07 -3.07
CA TRP A 55 -26.65 -20.42 -3.68
C TRP A 55 -25.53 -19.78 -2.86
N VAL A 56 -24.61 -20.58 -2.33
CA VAL A 56 -23.39 -20.08 -1.70
C VAL A 56 -22.24 -20.29 -2.65
N VAL A 57 -21.59 -19.22 -3.05
CA VAL A 57 -20.46 -19.26 -3.98
C VAL A 57 -19.17 -19.01 -3.20
N GLU A 58 -18.20 -19.91 -3.32
CA GLU A 58 -16.92 -19.86 -2.61
C GLU A 58 -15.80 -20.52 -3.43
N GLY A 59 -14.56 -20.14 -3.17
CA GLY A 59 -13.38 -20.73 -3.83
C GLY A 59 -12.54 -19.71 -4.59
N GLY A 60 -11.32 -20.09 -4.96
CA GLY A 60 -10.33 -19.19 -5.55
C GLY A 60 -9.95 -18.03 -4.62
N SER A 61 -9.80 -16.84 -5.20
CA SER A 61 -9.55 -15.57 -4.47
C SER A 61 -10.83 -14.77 -4.19
N ALA A 62 -12.00 -15.37 -4.43
CA ALA A 62 -13.30 -14.72 -4.27
C ALA A 62 -13.81 -14.85 -2.82
N PRO A 63 -14.34 -13.78 -2.21
CA PRO A 63 -14.95 -13.88 -0.88
C PRO A 63 -16.21 -14.75 -0.94
N MET A 64 -16.47 -15.56 0.09
CA MET A 64 -17.71 -16.33 0.20
C MET A 64 -18.92 -15.38 0.26
N ASN A 65 -19.96 -15.68 -0.53
CA ASN A 65 -21.21 -14.93 -0.49
C ASN A 65 -22.42 -15.82 -0.75
N LEU A 66 -23.59 -15.41 -0.27
CA LEU A 66 -24.86 -16.11 -0.43
C LEU A 66 -25.83 -15.34 -1.35
N TYR A 67 -26.61 -16.07 -2.14
CA TYR A 67 -27.55 -15.53 -3.12
C TYR A 67 -28.91 -16.25 -2.99
N PRO A 68 -30.01 -15.52 -2.71
CA PRO A 68 -31.32 -16.14 -2.56
C PRO A 68 -31.84 -16.68 -3.90
N GLN A 69 -32.38 -17.90 -3.88
CA GLN A 69 -32.98 -18.56 -5.06
C GLN A 69 -34.36 -17.99 -5.40
N SER A 70 -34.99 -17.28 -4.48
CA SER A 70 -36.41 -16.88 -4.53
C SER A 70 -36.72 -15.65 -5.39
N ALA A 71 -35.71 -14.89 -5.84
CA ALA A 71 -35.97 -13.60 -6.49
C ALA A 71 -35.16 -13.32 -7.78
N TYR A 72 -33.88 -13.71 -7.85
CA TYR A 72 -32.99 -13.22 -8.91
C TYR A 72 -32.03 -14.27 -9.52
N TYR A 73 -31.89 -15.45 -8.90
CA TYR A 73 -30.91 -16.47 -9.32
C TYR A 73 -31.53 -17.87 -9.31
N PHE A 74 -32.02 -18.32 -10.46
CA PHE A 74 -32.74 -19.59 -10.59
C PHE A 74 -31.80 -20.79 -10.75
N SER A 75 -30.55 -20.55 -11.13
CA SER A 75 -29.54 -21.58 -11.38
C SER A 75 -28.18 -21.27 -10.74
N ALA A 76 -27.40 -22.33 -10.52
CA ALA A 76 -26.02 -22.22 -10.05
C ALA A 76 -25.14 -21.42 -11.02
N ASP A 77 -25.41 -21.50 -12.33
CA ASP A 77 -24.70 -20.74 -13.38
C ASP A 77 -24.96 -19.22 -13.30
N GLU A 78 -26.19 -18.81 -13.02
CA GLU A 78 -26.53 -17.38 -12.85
C GLU A 78 -25.88 -16.81 -11.58
N ALA A 79 -25.97 -17.54 -10.46
CA ALA A 79 -25.34 -17.15 -9.21
C ALA A 79 -23.82 -17.05 -9.36
N TYR A 80 -23.20 -18.03 -10.03
CA TYR A 80 -21.77 -18.02 -10.35
C TYR A 80 -21.39 -16.83 -11.24
N SER A 81 -22.11 -16.60 -12.34
CA SER A 81 -21.80 -15.51 -13.28
C SER A 81 -21.90 -14.14 -12.62
N PHE A 82 -22.94 -13.93 -11.80
CA PHE A 82 -23.12 -12.69 -11.05
C PHE A 82 -22.02 -12.51 -9.99
N HIS A 83 -21.71 -13.57 -9.24
CA HIS A 83 -20.63 -13.59 -8.26
C HIS A 83 -19.28 -13.25 -8.90
N MET A 84 -18.96 -13.89 -10.03
CA MET A 84 -17.74 -13.60 -10.78
C MET A 84 -17.70 -12.16 -11.29
N GLY A 85 -18.83 -11.61 -11.75
CA GLY A 85 -18.91 -10.21 -12.16
C GLY A 85 -18.67 -9.21 -11.01
N ILE A 86 -19.14 -9.51 -9.80
CA ILE A 86 -18.83 -8.70 -8.60
C ILE A 86 -17.36 -8.88 -8.21
N THR A 87 -16.92 -10.13 -8.08
CA THR A 87 -15.55 -10.47 -7.68
C THR A 87 -14.55 -9.88 -8.66
N GLN A 88 -14.79 -9.88 -9.96
CA GLN A 88 -13.91 -9.22 -10.95
C GLN A 88 -13.90 -7.70 -10.79
N ARG A 89 -15.00 -7.06 -10.39
CA ARG A 89 -15.03 -5.61 -10.14
C ARG A 89 -14.33 -5.24 -8.83
N LEU A 90 -14.53 -6.05 -7.79
CA LEU A 90 -13.77 -5.95 -6.53
C LEU A 90 -12.29 -6.25 -6.78
N HIS A 91 -11.97 -7.30 -7.53
CA HIS A 91 -10.61 -7.59 -7.95
C HIS A 91 -10.09 -6.44 -8.79
N LYS A 92 -10.82 -5.82 -9.71
CA LYS A 92 -10.33 -4.63 -10.45
C LYS A 92 -10.07 -3.43 -9.52
N GLN A 93 -10.85 -3.27 -8.45
CA GLN A 93 -10.59 -2.27 -7.41
C GLN A 93 -9.38 -2.62 -6.54
N HIS A 94 -9.05 -3.91 -6.40
CA HIS A 94 -7.97 -4.43 -5.53
C HIS A 94 -6.74 -5.00 -6.30
N GLN A 95 -6.80 -5.13 -7.63
CA GLN A 95 -5.78 -5.66 -8.51
C GLN A 95 -4.76 -4.55 -8.68
N LYS A 96 -3.68 -4.70 -7.93
CA LYS A 96 -2.32 -4.87 -8.43
C LYS A 96 -2.17 -4.81 -9.97
N ASP A 97 -2.53 -3.68 -10.57
CA ASP A 97 -1.79 -3.17 -11.71
C ASP A 97 -0.32 -2.98 -11.29
N PHE A 98 0.59 -2.86 -12.24
CA PHE A 98 1.88 -2.21 -11.96
C PHE A 98 1.56 -0.81 -11.45
N LYS A 99 1.44 -0.69 -10.14
CA LYS A 99 1.39 0.57 -9.44
C LYS A 99 2.76 1.18 -9.69
N HIS A 100 2.78 2.31 -10.40
CA HIS A 100 4.02 3.05 -10.52
C HIS A 100 4.52 3.29 -9.10
N ILE A 101 5.83 3.32 -8.82
CA ILE A 101 6.32 3.41 -7.43
C ILE A 101 5.59 4.56 -6.67
N ILE A 102 5.23 5.63 -7.37
CA ILE A 102 4.37 6.75 -6.95
C ILE A 102 3.07 6.31 -6.24
N ASP A 103 2.39 5.27 -6.72
CA ASP A 103 1.12 4.74 -6.21
C ASP A 103 1.29 3.81 -4.98
N GLU A 104 2.50 3.32 -4.71
CA GLU A 104 2.85 2.51 -3.53
C GLU A 104 3.63 3.27 -2.46
N LEU A 105 4.14 4.46 -2.77
CA LEU A 105 4.87 5.26 -1.80
C LEU A 105 3.95 5.56 -0.63
N PRO A 106 4.37 5.28 0.62
CA PRO A 106 3.60 5.58 1.81
C PRO A 106 3.59 7.10 2.06
N LEU A 107 2.89 7.83 1.20
CA LEU A 107 2.61 9.26 1.25
C LEU A 107 1.70 9.64 2.44
N ASN A 108 1.57 8.76 3.44
CA ASN A 108 0.52 8.80 4.45
C ASN A 108 1.03 9.23 5.83
N ILE A 109 2.17 9.92 5.88
CA ILE A 109 2.47 10.74 7.05
C ILE A 109 1.49 11.91 7.02
N SER A 110 0.66 12.05 8.06
CA SER A 110 -0.38 13.08 8.19
C SER A 110 0.10 14.50 7.87
N LEU A 111 1.40 14.75 8.07
CA LEU A 111 2.10 16.02 7.89
C LEU A 111 2.44 16.34 6.42
N LEU A 112 2.66 15.34 5.55
CA LEU A 112 2.96 15.54 4.12
C LEU A 112 1.71 15.38 3.23
N LYS A 113 0.56 15.05 3.84
CA LYS A 113 -0.74 14.86 3.18
C LYS A 113 -1.13 16.04 2.28
N SER A 114 -0.76 17.27 2.65
CA SER A 114 -1.05 18.47 1.85
C SER A 114 -0.24 18.51 0.54
N ILE A 115 1.05 18.16 0.59
CA ILE A 115 1.96 18.05 -0.57
C ILE A 115 1.50 16.89 -1.45
N ASN A 116 1.14 15.76 -0.84
CA ASN A 116 0.70 14.56 -1.55
C ASN A 116 -0.61 14.80 -2.29
N ARG A 117 -1.54 15.55 -1.70
CA ARG A 117 -2.75 16.01 -2.40
C ARG A 117 -2.42 16.91 -3.59
N LYS A 118 -1.46 17.84 -3.47
CA LYS A 118 -1.04 18.72 -4.59
C LYS A 118 -0.47 17.91 -5.75
N LEU A 119 0.41 16.94 -5.46
CA LEU A 119 1.00 16.08 -6.48
C LEU A 119 -0.04 15.15 -7.13
N LEU A 120 -1.00 14.63 -6.35
CA LEU A 120 -2.10 13.84 -6.90
C LEU A 120 -2.97 14.69 -7.84
N MET A 121 -3.31 15.92 -7.46
CA MET A 121 -4.07 16.83 -8.32
C MET A 121 -3.29 17.18 -9.60
N ALA A 122 -1.97 17.37 -9.51
CA ALA A 122 -1.12 17.58 -10.68
C ALA A 122 -1.12 16.34 -11.60
N SER A 123 -1.05 15.14 -11.03
CA SER A 123 -1.15 13.88 -11.77
C SER A 123 -2.49 13.72 -12.48
N GLN A 124 -3.59 14.10 -11.82
CA GLN A 124 -4.94 14.01 -12.41
C GLN A 124 -5.16 15.00 -13.55
N LYS A 125 -4.45 16.13 -13.55
CA LYS A 125 -4.49 17.13 -14.62
C LYS A 125 -3.61 16.76 -15.82
N LEU A 126 -2.70 15.79 -15.66
CA LEU A 126 -1.75 15.41 -16.69
C LEU A 126 -2.50 14.80 -17.89
N SER A 127 -2.52 15.53 -19.01
CA SER A 127 -3.11 15.09 -20.29
C SER A 127 -2.15 15.40 -21.44
N ASP A 128 -2.13 14.58 -22.48
CA ASP A 128 -1.37 14.81 -23.70
C ASP A 128 -1.94 15.95 -24.56
N THR A 129 -3.13 16.44 -24.21
CA THR A 129 -3.82 17.58 -24.85
C THR A 129 -3.53 18.93 -24.20
N LEU A 130 -2.64 19.01 -23.20
CA LEU A 130 -2.36 20.25 -22.48
C LEU A 130 -1.56 21.23 -23.34
N GLU A 131 -1.91 22.51 -23.24
CA GLU A 131 -1.14 23.61 -23.84
C GLU A 131 0.17 23.85 -23.08
N PRO A 132 1.19 24.48 -23.71
CA PRO A 132 2.49 24.73 -23.09
C PRO A 132 2.44 25.44 -21.73
N GLU A 133 1.55 26.41 -21.54
CA GLU A 133 1.36 27.13 -20.28
C GLU A 133 0.79 26.22 -19.18
N GLU A 134 -0.09 25.28 -19.55
CA GLU A 134 -0.65 24.30 -18.61
C GLU A 134 0.40 23.29 -18.18
N LEU A 135 1.27 22.88 -19.11
CA LEU A 135 2.43 22.03 -18.85
C LEU A 135 3.43 22.71 -17.90
N GLN A 136 3.72 24.00 -18.11
CA GLN A 136 4.51 24.80 -17.17
C GLN A 136 3.83 24.91 -15.80
N GLY A 137 2.51 25.04 -15.76
CA GLY A 137 1.72 25.05 -14.52
C GLY A 137 1.90 23.79 -13.69
N ILE A 138 1.97 22.61 -14.31
CA ILE A 138 2.27 21.35 -13.60
C ILE A 138 3.71 21.36 -13.05
N GLY A 139 4.69 21.85 -13.83
CA GLY A 139 6.06 22.04 -13.35
C GLY A 139 6.15 22.99 -12.15
N LEU A 140 5.33 24.04 -12.13
CA LEU A 140 5.25 24.98 -11.01
C LEU A 140 4.72 24.29 -9.76
N ILE A 141 3.64 23.50 -9.87
CA ILE A 141 3.11 22.71 -8.75
C ILE A 141 4.19 21.77 -8.19
N CYS A 142 4.96 21.13 -9.06
CA CYS A 142 6.06 20.25 -8.66
C CYS A 142 7.15 21.01 -7.87
N ARG A 143 7.59 22.15 -8.40
CA ARG A 143 8.60 23.01 -7.73
C ARG A 143 8.09 23.54 -6.38
N GLU A 144 6.86 24.02 -6.32
CA GLU A 144 6.25 24.49 -5.07
C GLU A 144 6.11 23.37 -4.04
N SER A 145 5.82 22.14 -4.48
CA SER A 145 5.76 20.97 -3.61
C SER A 145 7.10 20.66 -2.94
N LEU A 146 8.22 20.85 -3.64
CA LEU A 146 9.56 20.75 -3.05
C LEU A 146 9.83 21.85 -2.02
N VAL A 147 9.41 23.08 -2.31
CA VAL A 147 9.54 24.20 -1.36
C VAL A 147 8.67 23.97 -0.12
N ASP A 148 7.46 23.44 -0.29
CA ASP A 148 6.58 23.10 0.85
C ASP A 148 7.15 21.96 1.68
N LEU A 149 7.81 20.97 1.05
CA LEU A 149 8.57 19.94 1.76
C LEU A 149 9.68 20.57 2.61
N SER A 150 10.45 21.50 2.05
CA SER A 150 11.47 22.26 2.80
C SER A 150 10.88 22.95 4.03
N LYS A 151 9.77 23.69 3.86
CA LYS A 151 9.09 24.35 4.98
C LYS A 151 8.64 23.36 6.05
N GLU A 152 8.11 22.21 5.65
CA GLU A 152 7.64 21.19 6.58
C GLU A 152 8.81 20.55 7.34
N LEU A 153 9.94 20.29 6.67
CA LEU A 153 11.18 19.85 7.34
C LEU A 153 11.65 20.91 8.35
N CYS A 154 11.72 22.19 7.96
CA CYS A 154 12.09 23.28 8.88
C CYS A 154 11.21 23.33 10.14
N LYS A 155 9.91 23.05 10.04
CA LYS A 155 9.03 22.98 11.22
C LYS A 155 9.37 21.83 12.15
N ARG A 156 9.87 20.70 11.63
CA ARG A 156 10.25 19.53 12.45
C ARG A 156 11.47 19.80 13.32
N ASN A 157 12.41 20.59 12.82
CA ASN A 157 13.59 20.97 13.59
C ASN A 157 13.96 22.44 13.29
N PRO A 158 13.36 23.40 13.98
CA PRO A 158 13.66 24.82 13.77
C PRO A 158 15.11 25.20 14.13
N GLN A 159 15.69 24.50 15.11
CA GLN A 159 17.04 24.78 15.60
C GLN A 159 18.09 24.60 14.50
N ILE A 160 17.94 23.57 13.66
CA ILE A 160 18.87 23.29 12.56
C ILE A 160 18.90 24.42 11.51
N ILE A 161 17.79 25.15 11.37
CA ILE A 161 17.65 26.27 10.43
C ILE A 161 18.31 27.53 11.01
N GLU A 162 18.09 27.78 12.30
CA GLU A 162 18.67 28.92 13.02
C GLU A 162 20.19 28.80 13.11
N GLU A 163 20.72 27.62 13.44
CA GLU A 163 22.16 27.37 13.55
C GLU A 163 22.91 27.53 12.22
N LYS A 164 22.27 27.19 11.11
CA LYS A 164 22.88 27.22 9.77
C LYS A 164 22.52 28.48 8.97
N GLY A 165 21.62 29.33 9.47
CA GLY A 165 21.16 30.53 8.78
C GLY A 165 20.42 30.26 7.46
N LEU A 166 19.78 29.10 7.33
CA LEU A 166 19.09 28.69 6.11
C LEU A 166 17.73 29.38 5.96
N LYS A 167 17.33 29.68 4.73
CA LYS A 167 15.97 30.16 4.44
C LYS A 167 15.04 28.96 4.28
N GLN A 168 13.80 29.06 4.76
CA GLN A 168 12.82 27.97 4.58
C GLN A 168 12.56 27.61 3.10
N ALA A 169 12.74 28.58 2.19
CA ALA A 169 12.61 28.36 0.75
C ALA A 169 13.87 27.81 0.07
N ASP A 170 14.99 27.69 0.79
CA ASP A 170 16.22 27.08 0.29
C ASP A 170 16.11 25.55 0.35
N PHE A 171 15.33 25.00 -0.59
CA PHE A 171 15.03 23.58 -0.62
C PHE A 171 16.28 22.71 -0.67
N LYS A 172 17.32 23.08 -1.44
CA LYS A 172 18.55 22.28 -1.53
C LYS A 172 19.32 22.28 -0.22
N GLY A 173 19.56 23.46 0.36
CA GLY A 173 20.28 23.59 1.62
C GLY A 173 19.58 22.88 2.78
N VAL A 174 18.26 23.04 2.89
CA VAL A 174 17.45 22.36 3.90
C VAL A 174 17.47 20.84 3.69
N SER A 175 17.29 20.38 2.45
CA SER A 175 17.32 18.95 2.12
C SER A 175 18.64 18.30 2.49
N ASP A 176 19.76 18.94 2.17
CA ASP A 176 21.10 18.43 2.46
C ASP A 176 21.32 18.22 3.96
N GLU A 177 20.83 19.13 4.78
CA GLU A 177 20.98 19.07 6.23
C GLU A 177 20.10 17.99 6.85
N PHE A 178 18.83 17.89 6.43
CA PHE A 178 17.94 16.82 6.89
C PHE A 178 18.39 15.42 6.42
N ILE A 179 19.01 15.29 5.24
CA ILE A 179 19.64 14.04 4.82
C ILE A 179 20.79 13.66 5.75
N ASN A 180 21.63 14.62 6.16
CA ASN A 180 22.72 14.33 7.10
C ASN A 180 22.18 13.94 8.48
N LEU A 181 21.09 14.58 8.92
CA LEU A 181 20.42 14.29 10.18
C LEU A 181 19.78 12.89 10.20
N TYR A 182 19.04 12.53 9.15
CA TYR A 182 18.24 11.29 9.13
C TYR A 182 19.08 10.02 8.93
N ILE A 183 20.19 10.10 8.20
CA ILE A 183 21.04 8.94 7.94
C ILE A 183 22.51 9.24 8.27
N PRO A 184 22.85 9.35 9.57
CA PRO A 184 24.22 9.65 10.00
C PRO A 184 25.17 8.45 9.81
N GLY A 185 26.47 8.69 10.04
CA GLY A 185 27.50 7.65 10.09
C GLY A 185 28.07 7.21 8.74
N GLU A 186 29.23 6.54 8.76
CA GLU A 186 29.95 6.16 7.53
C GLU A 186 29.22 5.09 6.71
N LYS A 187 28.52 4.15 7.37
CA LYS A 187 27.75 3.09 6.70
C LYS A 187 26.67 3.62 5.74
N ASN A 188 26.20 4.85 5.95
CA ASN A 188 25.19 5.50 5.13
C ASN A 188 25.77 6.53 4.13
N ALA A 189 27.11 6.60 3.95
CA ALA A 189 27.75 7.62 3.13
C ALA A 189 27.25 7.60 1.66
N ASP A 190 27.16 6.42 1.06
CA ASP A 190 26.67 6.27 -0.31
C ASP A 190 25.18 6.65 -0.43
N LEU A 191 24.35 6.20 0.52
CA LEU A 191 22.92 6.55 0.54
C LEU A 191 22.71 8.07 0.71
N ARG A 192 23.52 8.74 1.53
CA ARG A 192 23.52 10.21 1.63
C ARG A 192 23.85 10.84 0.28
N ASN A 193 24.92 10.39 -0.38
CA ASN A 193 25.34 10.93 -1.67
C ASN A 193 24.26 10.77 -2.75
N TYR A 194 23.64 9.59 -2.85
CA TYR A 194 22.56 9.34 -3.80
C TYR A 194 21.32 10.19 -3.49
N SER A 195 20.94 10.29 -2.21
CA SER A 195 19.81 11.14 -1.79
C SER A 195 19.99 12.59 -2.21
N LYS A 196 21.19 13.17 -1.99
CA LYS A 196 21.51 14.56 -2.38
C LYS A 196 21.46 14.75 -3.90
N LYS A 197 21.94 13.77 -4.67
CA LYS A 197 21.86 13.80 -6.15
C LYS A 197 20.42 13.78 -6.65
N ILE A 198 19.56 12.95 -6.07
CA ILE A 198 18.14 12.89 -6.45
C ILE A 198 17.43 14.23 -6.17
N VAL A 199 17.71 14.83 -5.01
CA VAL A 199 17.24 16.18 -4.65
C VAL A 199 17.68 17.23 -5.68
N ASP A 200 18.95 17.22 -6.06
CA ASP A 200 19.51 18.15 -7.03
C ASP A 200 18.88 17.99 -8.43
N ILE A 201 18.73 16.74 -8.89
CA ILE A 201 18.10 16.40 -10.16
C ILE A 201 16.65 16.91 -10.16
N ALA A 202 15.87 16.58 -9.13
CA ALA A 202 14.47 16.99 -9.05
C ALA A 202 14.33 18.51 -9.05
N TRP A 203 15.11 19.22 -8.23
CA TRP A 203 15.04 20.68 -8.20
C TRP A 203 15.41 21.32 -9.54
N SER A 204 16.53 20.89 -10.12
CA SER A 204 17.06 21.49 -11.34
C SER A 204 16.17 21.19 -12.54
N TYR A 205 15.67 19.96 -12.66
CA TYR A 205 14.76 19.58 -13.73
C TYR A 205 13.43 20.33 -13.63
N ASN A 206 12.79 20.39 -12.45
CA ASN A 206 11.55 21.13 -12.26
C ASN A 206 11.72 22.65 -12.51
N SER A 207 12.85 23.23 -12.09
CA SER A 207 13.16 24.63 -12.37
C SER A 207 13.25 24.89 -13.88
N ASN A 208 13.84 23.97 -14.65
CA ASN A 208 13.95 24.08 -16.10
C ASN A 208 12.60 23.95 -16.81
N ILE A 209 11.65 23.17 -16.27
CA ILE A 209 10.30 23.03 -16.84
C ILE A 209 9.54 24.35 -16.76
N VAL A 210 9.58 25.02 -15.61
CA VAL A 210 8.84 26.28 -15.37
C VAL A 210 9.31 27.42 -16.28
N HIS A 211 10.54 27.38 -16.76
CA HIS A 211 11.14 28.44 -17.57
C HIS A 211 11.17 28.16 -19.08
N SER A 212 10.57 27.06 -19.54
CA SER A 212 10.67 26.62 -20.95
C SER A 212 9.29 26.43 -21.57
N HIS A 213 9.08 27.04 -22.74
CA HIS A 213 7.82 26.99 -23.49
C HIS A 213 7.71 25.78 -24.44
N ASN A 214 8.79 25.01 -24.59
CA ASN A 214 8.85 23.88 -25.53
C ASN A 214 8.78 22.53 -24.81
N LYS A 215 8.21 22.50 -23.60
CA LYS A 215 8.11 21.28 -22.80
C LYS A 215 6.96 20.42 -23.28
N THR A 216 7.20 19.12 -23.32
CA THR A 216 6.26 18.13 -23.79
C THR A 216 5.58 17.41 -22.63
N PHE A 217 4.48 16.71 -22.92
CA PHE A 217 3.82 15.85 -21.93
C PHE A 217 4.78 14.87 -21.22
N PRO A 218 5.69 14.14 -21.92
CA PRO A 218 6.70 13.32 -21.26
C PRO A 218 7.63 14.11 -20.31
N ASP A 219 8.05 15.31 -20.69
CA ASP A 219 8.93 16.14 -19.84
C ASP A 219 8.26 16.46 -18.50
N VAL A 220 7.00 16.87 -18.55
CA VAL A 220 6.24 17.20 -17.34
C VAL A 220 5.94 15.97 -16.50
N LYS A 221 5.68 14.82 -17.14
CA LYS A 221 5.52 13.54 -16.44
C LYS A 221 6.79 13.12 -15.70
N ILE A 222 7.97 13.33 -16.30
CA ILE A 222 9.27 13.10 -15.66
C ILE A 222 9.47 14.04 -14.47
N ALA A 223 9.07 15.31 -14.62
CA ALA A 223 9.15 16.31 -13.56
C ALA A 223 8.32 15.90 -12.32
N LEU A 224 7.10 15.41 -12.56
CA LEU A 224 6.23 14.85 -11.53
C LEU A 224 6.88 13.62 -10.86
N LEU A 225 7.45 12.70 -11.64
CA LEU A 225 8.13 11.50 -11.12
C LEU A 225 9.29 11.86 -10.19
N PHE A 226 10.16 12.79 -10.59
CA PHE A 226 11.28 13.22 -9.75
C PHE A 226 10.80 13.87 -8.45
N THR A 227 9.75 14.68 -8.52
CA THR A 227 9.19 15.34 -7.34
C THR A 227 8.60 14.33 -6.35
N SER A 228 7.76 13.41 -6.84
CA SER A 228 7.17 12.35 -6.01
C SER A 228 8.24 11.45 -5.39
N SER A 229 9.31 11.15 -6.14
CA SER A 229 10.44 10.35 -5.65
C SER A 229 11.16 11.04 -4.49
N VAL A 230 11.38 12.36 -4.57
CA VAL A 230 12.00 13.13 -3.48
C VAL A 230 11.13 13.17 -2.24
N VAL A 231 9.84 13.47 -2.37
CA VAL A 231 8.93 13.51 -1.21
C VAL A 231 8.96 12.18 -0.47
N SER A 232 8.88 11.09 -1.22
CA SER A 232 8.84 9.75 -0.65
C SER A 232 10.20 9.28 -0.14
N LEU A 233 11.30 9.73 -0.75
CA LEU A 233 12.64 9.54 -0.22
C LEU A 233 12.73 10.10 1.19
N PHE A 234 12.27 11.33 1.42
CA PHE A 234 12.31 11.94 2.76
C PHE A 234 11.43 11.22 3.79
N GLU A 235 10.29 10.67 3.38
CA GLU A 235 9.46 9.82 4.24
C GLU A 235 10.21 8.55 4.66
N ASN A 236 10.85 7.86 3.72
CA ASN A 236 11.59 6.63 4.00
C ASN A 236 12.87 6.88 4.79
N LEU A 237 13.58 7.99 4.51
CA LEU A 237 14.72 8.41 5.33
C LEU A 237 14.28 8.71 6.77
N PHE A 238 13.09 9.29 6.96
CA PHE A 238 12.55 9.52 8.29
C PHE A 238 12.19 8.22 9.00
N TYR A 239 11.58 7.23 8.33
CA TYR A 239 11.37 5.90 8.92
C TYR A 239 12.68 5.22 9.33
N LYS A 240 13.70 5.32 8.47
CA LYS A 240 15.05 4.84 8.78
C LYS A 240 15.63 5.56 10.01
N TYR A 241 15.46 6.88 10.10
CA TYR A 241 15.87 7.67 11.27
C TYR A 241 15.16 7.23 12.57
N LEU A 242 13.88 6.85 12.48
CA LEU A 242 13.12 6.28 13.59
C LEU A 242 13.52 4.82 13.94
N GLY A 243 14.44 4.22 13.18
CA GLY A 243 14.96 2.87 13.46
C GLY A 243 14.14 1.73 12.85
N PHE A 244 13.23 2.00 11.91
CA PHE A 244 12.46 0.96 11.21
C PHE A 244 13.31 0.10 10.25
N ASP A 245 14.60 0.39 10.09
CA ASP A 245 15.57 -0.48 9.40
C ASP A 245 16.25 -1.48 10.33
N ASN A 246 15.97 -1.44 11.63
CA ASN A 246 16.42 -2.41 12.63
C ASN A 246 15.48 -3.62 12.73
N GLU A 247 15.00 -4.13 11.59
CA GLU A 247 14.21 -5.37 11.58
C GLU A 247 15.02 -6.50 12.24
N PRO A 248 14.45 -7.20 13.24
CA PRO A 248 15.15 -8.27 13.93
C PRO A 248 15.54 -9.35 12.93
N ARG A 249 16.77 -9.84 13.08
CA ARG A 249 17.32 -10.93 12.27
C ARG A 249 17.71 -12.04 13.20
N CYS A 250 17.37 -13.27 12.81
CA CYS A 250 17.80 -14.43 13.55
C CYS A 250 19.33 -14.46 13.61
N VAL A 251 19.90 -14.42 14.81
CA VAL A 251 21.35 -14.47 15.03
C VAL A 251 21.99 -15.75 14.47
N LYS A 252 21.21 -16.82 14.33
CA LYS A 252 21.68 -18.12 13.84
C LYS A 252 21.69 -18.24 12.32
N CYS A 253 20.66 -17.75 11.62
CA CYS A 253 20.50 -17.98 10.18
C CYS A 253 20.32 -16.71 9.33
N GLY A 254 20.21 -15.54 9.95
CA GLY A 254 19.99 -14.26 9.29
C GLY A 254 18.58 -14.04 8.72
N SER A 255 17.65 -14.99 8.94
CA SER A 255 16.25 -14.84 8.50
C SER A 255 15.58 -13.67 9.21
N ARG A 256 14.68 -12.98 8.48
CA ARG A 256 13.81 -11.90 8.99
C ARG A 256 12.43 -12.41 9.41
N GLN A 257 12.16 -13.70 9.25
CA GLN A 257 10.92 -14.33 9.70
C GLN A 257 11.02 -14.58 11.19
N ILE A 258 10.81 -13.53 11.98
CA ILE A 258 10.82 -13.55 13.43
C ILE A 258 9.40 -13.33 13.93
N GLU A 259 8.89 -14.28 14.71
CA GLU A 259 7.62 -14.22 15.42
C GLU A 259 7.91 -13.88 16.89
N ILE A 260 7.23 -12.87 17.44
CA ILE A 260 7.32 -12.55 18.88
C ILE A 260 6.19 -13.28 19.58
N LEU A 261 6.55 -14.23 20.44
CA LEU A 261 5.63 -15.03 21.24
C LEU A 261 5.66 -14.55 22.69
N GLN A 262 4.49 -14.25 23.24
CA GLN A 262 4.36 -13.96 24.66
C GLN A 262 4.23 -15.28 25.44
N LYS A 263 5.19 -15.56 26.32
CA LYS A 263 5.20 -16.79 27.13
C LYS A 263 4.64 -16.56 28.53
N SER A 264 4.77 -15.35 29.07
CA SER A 264 4.16 -14.89 30.32
C SER A 264 3.88 -13.38 30.29
N GLU A 265 3.33 -12.79 31.35
CA GLU A 265 3.09 -11.33 31.43
C GLU A 265 4.38 -10.51 31.29
N GLU A 266 5.55 -11.08 31.64
CA GLU A 266 6.85 -10.38 31.63
C GLU A 266 7.87 -11.00 30.66
N GLU A 267 7.55 -12.13 30.00
CA GLU A 267 8.49 -12.83 29.11
C GLU A 267 8.00 -12.84 27.66
N LEU A 268 8.78 -12.20 26.79
CA LEU A 268 8.66 -12.28 25.34
C LEU A 268 9.78 -13.16 24.77
N ILE A 269 9.44 -13.99 23.78
CA ILE A 269 10.39 -14.81 23.03
C ILE A 269 10.35 -14.40 21.57
N GLU A 270 11.51 -14.13 20.99
CA GLU A 270 11.68 -14.06 19.54
C GLU A 270 11.96 -15.45 19.00
N LYS A 271 11.07 -15.93 18.12
CA LYS A 271 11.19 -17.21 17.44
C LYS A 271 11.42 -17.01 15.95
N CYS A 272 12.48 -17.59 15.43
CA CYS A 272 12.70 -17.65 13.99
C CYS A 272 11.82 -18.75 13.36
N GLU A 273 10.87 -18.38 12.51
CA GLU A 273 10.01 -19.33 11.80
C GLU A 273 10.80 -20.22 10.83
N PHE A 274 11.90 -19.71 10.29
CA PHE A 274 12.70 -20.43 9.29
C PHE A 274 13.55 -21.56 9.88
N CYS A 275 14.23 -21.32 11.01
CA CYS A 275 15.16 -22.28 11.60
C CYS A 275 14.77 -22.77 13.01
N GLY A 276 13.67 -22.27 13.55
CA GLY A 276 13.15 -22.62 14.87
C GLY A 276 13.99 -22.11 16.04
N TYR A 277 14.94 -21.20 15.81
CA TYR A 277 15.75 -20.62 16.89
C TYR A 277 14.88 -19.70 17.76
N GLU A 278 14.97 -19.86 19.08
CA GLU A 278 14.20 -19.10 20.06
C GLU A 278 15.16 -18.37 21.01
N GLU A 279 14.92 -17.08 21.26
CA GLU A 279 15.70 -16.24 22.17
C GLU A 279 14.78 -15.36 23.01
N PHE A 280 15.12 -15.15 24.29
CA PHE A 280 14.34 -14.30 25.18
C PHE A 280 14.62 -12.83 24.90
N VAL A 281 13.57 -12.02 24.80
CA VAL A 281 13.67 -10.57 24.68
C VAL A 281 13.63 -9.97 26.09
N ASN A 282 14.77 -9.49 26.58
CA ASN A 282 14.79 -8.65 27.78
C ASN A 282 14.26 -7.26 27.40
N ILE A 283 13.10 -6.90 27.93
CA ILE A 283 12.63 -5.51 27.91
C ILE A 283 13.41 -4.78 29.01
N GLU A 284 14.55 -4.18 28.68
CA GLU A 284 15.11 -3.14 29.55
C GLU A 284 14.13 -1.96 29.53
N ILE A 285 13.48 -1.71 30.67
CA ILE A 285 12.63 -0.52 30.91
C ILE A 285 13.53 0.69 31.15
#